data_AF-A0A512DZL9-F1
#
_entry.id   AF-A0A512DZL9-F1
#
_cell.length_a   1.000
_cell.length_b   1.000
_cell.length_c   1.000
_cell.angle_alpha   90.00
_cell.angle_beta   90.00
_cell.angle_gamma   90.00
#
_symmetry.space_group_name_H-M   'P 1'
#
loop_
_entity.id
_entity.type
_entity.pdbx_description
1 polymer ?
#
loop_
_entity_poly.entity_id
_entity_poly.type
_entity_poly.pdbx_seq_one_letter_code
_entity_poly.pdbx_strand_id
1 'polypeptide(L)'
;MTNSAQIIRDQNGNPAFAVLPIDEYERLLEVADEAASIRTYDAYKATQPETFPDEVASRLLNSEHPVKVFREYRGMTQTQLAEAACLRQAYV
;
A
#
# COMPACT_ATOMS: atom_id res chain seq x y z
N MET A 1 29.71 -14.64 -6.26
CA MET A 1 30.87 -14.00 -6.91
C MET A 1 30.47 -12.58 -7.25
N THR A 2 31.03 -11.58 -6.59
CA THR A 2 30.77 -10.17 -6.91
C THR A 2 31.50 -9.87 -8.20
N ASN A 3 30.81 -10.02 -9.34
CA ASN A 3 31.41 -9.71 -10.63
C ASN A 3 31.32 -8.19 -10.79
N SER A 4 32.47 -7.51 -10.77
CA SER A 4 32.53 -6.07 -10.97
C SER A 4 31.95 -5.74 -12.35
N ALA A 5 30.86 -4.97 -12.38
CA ALA A 5 30.22 -4.57 -13.64
C ALA A 5 31.21 -3.84 -14.55
N GLN A 6 31.19 -4.14 -15.85
CA GLN A 6 31.99 -3.38 -16.80
C GLN A 6 31.39 -1.98 -16.94
N ILE A 7 32.21 -0.95 -16.73
CA ILE A 7 31.78 0.46 -16.80
C ILE A 7 32.16 1.05 -18.14
N ILE A 8 31.16 1.59 -18.86
CA ILE A 8 31.34 2.40 -20.07
C ILE A 8 31.37 3.86 -19.64
N ARG A 9 32.37 4.62 -20.11
CA ARG A 9 32.61 6.02 -19.73
C ARG A 9 32.25 6.99 -20.84
N ASP A 10 31.85 8.20 -20.47
CA ASP A 10 31.59 9.31 -21.39
C ASP A 10 32.90 9.94 -21.94
N GLN A 11 32.74 10.96 -22.79
CA GLN A 11 33.85 11.73 -23.37
C GLN A 11 34.71 12.50 -22.33
N ASN A 12 34.19 12.70 -21.12
CA ASN A 12 34.89 13.34 -20.00
C ASN A 12 35.52 12.31 -19.05
N GLY A 13 35.37 11.01 -19.32
CA GLY A 13 35.87 9.91 -18.50
C GLY A 13 34.96 9.50 -17.34
N ASN A 14 33.75 10.05 -17.22
CA ASN A 14 32.82 9.72 -16.14
C ASN A 14 32.07 8.41 -16.44
N PRO A 15 31.77 7.57 -15.43
CA PRO A 15 30.88 6.42 -15.59
C PRO A 15 29.52 6.85 -16.15
N ALA A 16 29.14 6.31 -17.30
CA ALA A 16 27.87 6.61 -17.96
C ALA A 16 26.93 5.40 -17.94
N PHE A 17 27.47 4.20 -18.19
CA PHE A 17 26.69 2.96 -18.22
C PHE A 17 27.46 1.81 -17.57
N ALA A 18 26.72 0.79 -17.14
CA ALA A 18 27.27 -0.47 -16.65
C ALA A 18 26.71 -1.64 -17.47
N VAL A 19 27.55 -2.58 -17.86
CA VAL A 19 27.13 -3.84 -18.49
C VAL A 19 27.06 -4.90 -17.40
N LEU A 20 25.87 -5.47 -17.27
CA LEU A 20 25.54 -6.51 -16.31
C LEU A 20 25.04 -7.75 -17.06
N PRO A 21 25.30 -8.96 -16.54
CA PRO A 21 24.51 -10.13 -16.87
C PRO A 21 23.01 -9.85 -16.65
N ILE A 22 22.16 -10.44 -17.50
CA ILE A 22 20.71 -10.15 -17.48
C ILE A 22 20.06 -10.59 -16.16
N ASP A 23 20.49 -11.72 -15.60
CA ASP A 23 20.02 -12.25 -14.32
C ASP A 23 20.34 -11.31 -13.15
N GLU A 24 21.53 -10.72 -13.14
CA GLU A 24 21.89 -9.73 -12.11
C GLU A 24 21.11 -8.42 -12.29
N TYR A 25 20.86 -7.98 -13.52
CA TYR A 25 20.00 -6.81 -13.77
C TYR A 25 18.55 -7.04 -13.32
N GLU A 26 17.96 -8.18 -13.66
CA GLU A 26 16.61 -8.56 -13.24
C GLU A 26 16.50 -8.64 -11.72
N ARG A 27 17.50 -9.24 -11.05
CA ARG A 27 17.59 -9.26 -9.60
C ARG A 27 17.64 -7.85 -8.99
N LEU A 28 18.41 -6.93 -9.58
CA LEU A 28 18.48 -5.54 -9.11
C LEU A 28 17.15 -4.81 -9.28
N LEU A 29 16.40 -5.09 -10.35
CA LEU A 29 15.05 -4.55 -10.54
C LEU A 29 14.09 -5.07 -9.46
N GLU A 30 14.11 -6.37 -9.18
CA GLU A 30 13.27 -6.98 -8.15
C GLU A 30 13.54 -6.38 -6.76
N VAL A 31 14.82 -6.25 -6.39
CA VAL A 31 15.21 -5.61 -5.13
C VAL A 31 14.80 -4.14 -5.07
N ALA A 32 14.88 -3.41 -6.19
CA ALA A 32 14.46 -2.02 -6.25
C ALA A 32 12.94 -1.87 -6.07
N ASP A 33 12.15 -2.78 -6.64
CA ASP A 33 10.69 -2.82 -6.51
C ASP A 33 10.25 -3.20 -5.09
N GLU A 34 10.89 -4.20 -4.49
CA GLU A 34 10.66 -4.57 -3.09
C GLU A 34 10.98 -3.40 -2.16
N ALA A 35 12.13 -2.73 -2.36
CA ALA A 35 12.51 -1.57 -1.58
C ALA A 35 11.51 -0.40 -1.75
N ALA A 36 10.94 -0.22 -2.94
CA ALA A 36 9.90 0.78 -3.17
C ALA A 36 8.60 0.43 -2.43
N SER A 37 8.21 -0.85 -2.47
CA SER A 37 7.04 -1.36 -1.75
C SER A 37 7.16 -1.17 -0.24
N ILE A 38 8.34 -1.48 0.34
CA ILE A 38 8.64 -1.26 1.76
C ILE A 38 8.51 0.23 2.11
N ARG A 39 9.11 1.13 1.32
CA ARG A 39 9.00 2.59 1.57
C ARG A 39 7.55 3.08 1.54
N THR A 40 6.75 2.60 0.61
CA THR A 40 5.32 2.93 0.52
C THR A 40 4.56 2.41 1.75
N TYR A 41 4.83 1.18 2.17
CA TYR A 41 4.23 0.60 3.37
C TYR A 41 4.61 1.37 4.64
N ASP A 42 5.88 1.73 4.81
CA ASP A 42 6.37 2.51 5.96
C ASP A 42 5.73 3.90 6.00
N ALA A 43 5.63 4.58 4.84
CA ALA A 43 4.96 5.86 4.73
C ALA A 43 3.47 5.75 5.11
N TYR A 44 2.77 4.71 4.65
CA TYR A 44 1.39 4.43 5.04
C TYR A 44 1.28 4.17 6.55
N LYS A 45 2.15 3.32 7.12
CA LYS A 45 2.17 3.04 8.56
C LYS A 45 2.42 4.28 9.41
N ALA A 46 3.28 5.18 8.96
CA ALA A 46 3.57 6.44 9.65
C ALA A 46 2.33 7.35 9.77
N THR A 47 1.33 7.22 8.88
CA THR A 47 0.06 7.95 8.99
C THR A 47 -0.84 7.46 10.14
N GLN A 48 -0.49 6.36 10.82
CA GLN A 48 -1.31 5.70 11.85
C GLN A 48 -2.77 5.52 11.40
N PRO A 49 -3.00 4.81 10.28
CA PRO A 49 -4.34 4.64 9.74
C PRO A 49 -5.20 3.80 10.69
N GLU A 50 -6.52 4.07 10.70
CA GLU A 50 -7.47 3.18 11.35
C GLU A 50 -7.33 1.76 10.76
N THR A 51 -7.25 0.77 11.63
CA THR A 51 -7.20 -0.64 11.25
C THR A 51 -8.43 -1.35 11.79
N PHE A 52 -8.83 -2.42 11.10
CA PHE A 52 -10.04 -3.16 11.40
C PHE A 52 -9.71 -4.64 11.63
N PRO A 53 -10.47 -5.34 12.49
CA PRO A 53 -10.40 -6.79 12.60
C PRO A 53 -10.68 -7.49 11.26
N ASP A 54 -10.19 -8.73 11.14
CA ASP A 54 -10.38 -9.55 9.94
C ASP A 54 -11.86 -9.77 9.60
N GLU A 55 -12.71 -9.87 10.62
CA GLU A 55 -14.15 -10.05 10.45
C GLU A 55 -14.78 -8.85 9.71
N VAL A 56 -14.41 -7.63 10.08
CA VAL A 56 -14.90 -6.40 9.42
C VAL A 56 -14.46 -6.37 7.96
N ALA A 57 -13.19 -6.67 7.69
CA ALA A 57 -12.67 -6.72 6.33
C ALA A 57 -13.37 -7.82 5.50
N SER A 58 -13.57 -9.00 6.07
CA SER A 58 -14.24 -10.13 5.41
C SER A 58 -15.67 -9.79 5.01
N ARG A 59 -16.43 -9.13 5.89
CA ARG A 59 -17.80 -8.67 5.59
C ARG A 59 -17.83 -7.69 4.42
N LEU A 60 -16.89 -6.74 4.36
CA LEU A 60 -16.77 -5.79 3.25
C LEU A 60 -16.41 -6.50 1.93
N LEU A 61 -15.47 -7.45 1.96
CA LEU A 61 -15.08 -8.24 0.78
C LEU A 61 -16.21 -9.13 0.27
N ASN A 62 -17.09 -9.59 1.16
CA ASN A 62 -18.30 -10.33 0.83
C ASN A 62 -19.45 -9.44 0.29
N SER A 63 -19.16 -8.19 -0.08
CA SER A 63 -20.10 -7.22 -0.66
C SER A 63 -21.27 -6.83 0.27
N GLU A 64 -21.12 -6.98 1.59
CA GLU A 64 -22.08 -6.38 2.52
C GLU A 64 -22.01 -4.85 2.44
N HIS A 65 -23.15 -4.19 2.70
CA HIS A 65 -23.23 -2.73 2.60
C HIS A 65 -22.24 -2.06 3.58
N PRO A 66 -21.25 -1.27 3.12
CA PRO A 66 -20.16 -0.78 3.97
C PRO A 66 -20.63 0.05 5.16
N VAL A 67 -21.64 0.90 4.97
CA VAL A 67 -22.20 1.72 6.06
C VAL A 67 -22.76 0.84 7.18
N LYS A 68 -23.40 -0.28 6.84
CA LYS A 68 -23.95 -1.21 7.83
C LYS A 68 -22.82 -1.87 8.62
N VAL A 69 -21.80 -2.38 7.92
CA VAL A 69 -20.65 -3.07 8.52
C VAL A 69 -19.92 -2.15 9.51
N PHE A 70 -19.55 -0.94 9.07
CA PHE A 70 -18.84 0.01 9.93
C PHE A 70 -19.67 0.48 11.11
N ARG A 71 -20.97 0.70 10.92
CA ARG A 71 -21.89 1.12 11.98
C ARG A 71 -22.02 0.06 13.06
N GLU A 72 -22.23 -1.20 12.67
CA GLU A 72 -22.31 -2.33 13.60
C GLU A 72 -21.00 -2.57 14.34
N TYR A 73 -19.86 -2.50 13.64
CA TYR A 73 -18.53 -2.57 14.27
C TYR A 73 -18.33 -1.49 15.34
N ARG A 74 -18.85 -0.28 15.10
CA ARG A 74 -18.80 0.84 16.06
C ARG A 74 -19.92 0.81 17.10
N GLY A 75 -20.73 -0.26 17.15
CA GLY A 75 -21.80 -0.43 18.14
C GLY A 75 -22.96 0.54 17.98
N MET A 76 -23.14 1.11 16.78
CA MET A 76 -24.17 2.12 16.51
C MET A 76 -25.44 1.50 15.91
N THR A 77 -26.58 2.04 16.28
CA THR A 77 -27.85 1.85 15.56
C THR A 77 -27.94 2.78 14.34
N GLN A 78 -28.84 2.50 13.40
CA GLN A 78 -29.07 3.37 12.24
C GLN A 78 -29.47 4.80 12.67
N THR A 79 -30.29 4.92 13.72
CA THR A 79 -30.70 6.20 14.29
C THR A 79 -29.51 6.96 14.88
N GLN A 80 -28.67 6.30 15.68
CA GLN A 80 -27.48 6.93 16.27
C GLN A 80 -26.50 7.42 15.20
N LEU A 81 -26.31 6.66 14.11
CA LEU A 81 -25.47 7.10 13.01
C LEU A 81 -26.07 8.30 12.27
N ALA A 82 -27.40 8.31 12.06
CA ALA A 82 -28.08 9.43 11.43
C ALA A 82 -27.98 10.71 12.26
N GLU A 83 -28.16 10.61 13.58
CA GLU A 83 -27.97 11.73 14.50
C GLU A 83 -26.53 12.25 14.48
N ALA A 84 -25.53 11.36 14.55
CA ALA A 84 -24.12 11.73 14.51
C ALA A 84 -23.70 12.39 13.18
N ALA A 85 -24.33 12.01 12.07
CA ALA A 85 -24.07 12.56 10.74
C ALA A 85 -24.97 13.75 10.37
N CYS A 86 -25.88 14.19 11.25
CA CYS A 86 -26.89 15.21 10.97
C CYS A 86 -27.78 14.87 9.73
N LEU A 87 -28.08 13.59 9.54
CA LEU A 87 -28.93 13.07 8.46
C LEU A 87 -30.26 12.55 8.99
N ARG A 88 -31.24 12.32 8.10
CA ARG A 88 -32.44 11.56 8.46
C ARG A 88 -32.14 10.06 8.35
N GLN A 89 -32.72 9.26 9.24
CA GLN A 89 -32.52 7.80 9.30
C GLN A 89 -32.72 7.10 7.95
N ALA A 90 -33.67 7.55 7.12
CA ALA A 90 -33.94 6.96 5.80
C ALA A 90 -32.79 7.12 4.78
N TYR A 91 -31.80 7.97 5.05
CA TYR A 91 -30.65 8.22 4.18
C TYR A 91 -29.35 7.55 4.66
N VAL A 92 -29.42 6.69 5.68
CA VAL A 92 -28.28 6.04 6.35
C VAL A 92 -28.45 4.52 6.32
#